data_AF-A0A223V5E2-F1
#
_entry.id   AF-A0A223V5E2-F1
#
_cell.length_a   1.000
_cell.length_b   1.000
_cell.length_c   1.000
_cell.angle_alpha   90.00
_cell.angle_beta   90.00
_cell.angle_gamma   90.00
#
_symmetry.space_group_name_H-M   'P 1'
#
loop_
_entity.id
_entity.type
_entity.pdbx_description
1 polymer ?
#
loop_
_entity_poly.entity_id
_entity_poly.type
_entity_poly.pdbx_seq_one_letter_code
_entity_poly.pdbx_strand_id
1 'polypeptide(L)'
;MKNIRNKMKKSIVTFLLLFISVSVFSQEEDAREKEKALRTSTNLTWDGNKNLSENNFVQAEVDYRKAIAKSPENAAAPYNLGTAYYNNETYSEAFGRFKEAGEVATSKQEKHKAYHNMGNVFMKRKDYPKAVEAYKEALRNDPTDDETRYNLALAKEMQKKEEEENKDKNDDNKDQQDQEDKKDQNQDKDKEGDNKEDQNQDNKDQGEDGNEGDKGDEKKDENKEGDGDEKEEQKKKPEQGDQPNEQQERKPNQLSKQQVENLLRAMQNAEKQVQEKIDAKKVKGAKVKNEKDW
;
A
#
# COMPACT_ATOMS: atom_id res chain seq x y z
N MET A 1 54.81 23.60 49.20
CA MET A 1 54.18 23.23 47.91
C MET A 1 53.22 22.03 47.96
N LYS A 2 53.57 20.90 48.61
CA LYS A 2 52.74 19.66 48.64
C LYS A 2 51.32 19.85 49.23
N ASN A 3 51.17 20.65 50.28
CA ASN A 3 49.87 20.96 50.91
C ASN A 3 48.94 21.80 50.03
N ILE A 4 49.47 22.77 49.28
CA ILE A 4 48.69 23.61 48.37
C ILE A 4 48.18 22.76 47.20
N ARG A 5 49.04 21.90 46.64
CA ARG A 5 48.65 20.95 45.59
C ARG A 5 47.55 19.98 46.05
N ASN A 6 47.62 19.48 47.28
CA ASN A 6 46.56 18.61 47.82
C ASN A 6 45.25 19.36 48.10
N LYS A 7 45.30 20.61 48.56
CA LYS A 7 44.10 21.46 48.71
C LYS A 7 43.45 21.74 47.36
N MET A 8 44.24 22.12 46.34
CA MET A 8 43.73 22.34 44.97
C MET A 8 43.11 21.06 44.39
N LYS A 9 43.75 19.90 44.55
CA LYS A 9 43.19 18.62 44.09
C LYS A 9 41.86 18.30 44.78
N LYS A 10 41.75 18.50 46.10
CA LYS A 10 40.50 18.31 46.83
C LYS A 10 39.41 19.27 46.35
N SER A 11 39.72 20.56 46.16
CA SER A 11 38.78 21.53 45.62
C SER A 11 38.30 21.15 44.21
N ILE A 12 39.19 20.73 43.31
CA ILE A 12 38.83 20.27 41.96
C ILE A 12 37.88 19.07 42.03
N VAL A 13 38.16 18.07 42.88
CA VAL A 13 37.28 16.91 43.06
C VAL A 13 35.91 17.33 43.60
N THR A 14 35.86 18.26 44.58
CA THR A 14 34.59 18.77 45.10
C THR A 14 33.79 19.52 44.02
N PHE A 15 34.42 20.37 43.22
CA PHE A 15 33.73 21.04 42.10
C PHE A 15 33.23 20.06 41.04
N LEU A 16 34.01 19.02 40.74
CA LEU A 16 33.62 17.99 39.78
C LEU A 16 32.43 17.17 40.28
N LEU A 17 32.41 16.79 41.56
CA LEU A 17 31.26 16.11 42.16
C LEU A 17 30.01 16.99 42.18
N LEU A 18 30.16 18.29 42.49
CA LEU A 18 29.05 19.23 42.47
C LEU A 18 28.49 19.39 41.05
N PHE A 19 29.36 19.51 40.04
CA PHE A 19 28.95 19.60 38.64
C PHE A 19 28.19 18.36 38.16
N ILE A 20 28.67 17.16 38.52
CA ILE A 20 27.96 15.91 38.23
C ILE A 20 26.58 15.89 38.92
N SER A 21 26.49 16.30 40.18
CA SER A 21 25.21 16.31 40.90
C SER A 21 24.16 17.24 40.27
N VAL A 22 24.57 18.44 39.82
CA VAL A 22 23.67 19.38 39.12
C VAL A 22 23.26 18.81 37.76
N SER A 23 24.19 18.17 37.04
CA SER A 23 23.89 17.56 35.73
C SER A 23 22.90 16.39 35.83
N VAL A 24 23.05 15.53 36.85
CA VAL A 24 22.12 14.41 37.10
C VAL A 24 20.75 14.93 37.50
N PHE A 25 20.68 15.95 38.37
CA PHE A 25 19.41 16.56 38.76
C PHE A 25 18.65 17.18 37.56
N SER A 26 19.38 17.88 36.67
CA SER A 26 18.82 18.43 35.43
C SER A 26 18.27 17.33 34.52
N GLN A 27 18.99 16.22 34.33
CA GLN A 27 18.51 15.09 33.54
C GLN A 27 17.27 14.42 34.14
N GLU A 28 17.18 14.35 35.47
CA GLU A 28 16.03 13.79 36.17
C GLU A 28 14.78 14.68 36.03
N GLU A 29 14.95 16.01 36.01
CA GLU A 29 13.85 16.94 35.73
C GLU A 29 13.34 16.80 34.29
N ASP A 30 14.24 16.80 33.30
CA ASP A 30 13.90 16.59 31.89
C ASP A 30 13.17 15.25 31.66
N ALA A 31 13.64 14.17 32.30
CA ALA A 31 13.01 12.86 32.22
C ALA A 31 11.59 12.87 32.79
N ARG A 32 11.38 13.55 33.93
CA ARG A 32 10.05 13.71 34.55
C ARG A 32 9.11 14.52 33.66
N GLU A 33 9.60 15.54 32.97
CA GLU A 33 8.78 16.31 32.03
C GLU A 33 8.37 15.50 30.82
N LYS A 34 9.31 14.72 30.24
CA LYS A 34 9.02 13.80 29.13
C LYS A 34 8.00 12.74 29.53
N GLU A 35 8.11 12.17 30.72
CA GLU A 35 7.15 11.19 31.23
C GLU A 35 5.75 11.81 31.39
N LYS A 36 5.64 13.03 31.93
CA LYS A 36 4.36 13.75 32.03
C LYS A 36 3.78 14.05 30.65
N ALA A 37 4.62 14.44 29.70
CA ALA A 37 4.23 14.71 28.32
C ALA A 37 3.72 13.43 27.64
N LEU A 38 4.44 12.31 27.80
CA LEU A 38 4.02 10.99 27.32
C LEU A 38 2.69 10.57 27.94
N ARG A 39 2.53 10.68 29.25
CA ARG A 39 1.26 10.36 29.92
C ARG A 39 0.09 11.19 29.39
N THR A 40 0.31 12.49 29.17
CA THR A 40 -0.71 13.38 28.60
C THR A 40 -1.05 12.96 27.17
N SER A 41 -0.03 12.64 26.36
CA SER A 41 -0.19 12.12 25.01
C SER A 41 -0.99 10.81 24.99
N THR A 42 -0.73 9.89 25.92
CA THR A 42 -1.48 8.63 26.05
C THR A 42 -2.94 8.87 26.39
N ASN A 43 -3.25 9.79 27.30
CA ASN A 43 -4.64 10.14 27.63
C ASN A 43 -5.38 10.71 26.41
N LEU A 44 -4.74 11.64 25.68
CA LEU A 44 -5.31 12.19 24.44
C LEU A 44 -5.51 11.12 23.35
N THR A 45 -4.61 10.12 23.30
CA THR A 45 -4.77 8.97 22.40
C THR A 45 -6.00 8.14 22.78
N TRP A 46 -6.26 7.97 24.09
CA TRP A 46 -7.46 7.29 24.57
C TRP A 46 -8.73 8.08 24.22
N ASP A 47 -8.72 9.40 24.39
CA ASP A 47 -9.83 10.28 23.98
C ASP A 47 -10.08 10.16 22.46
N GLY A 48 -9.01 10.13 21.66
CA GLY A 48 -9.07 9.88 20.23
C GLY A 48 -9.74 8.54 19.90
N ASN A 49 -9.34 7.45 20.58
CA ASN A 49 -9.95 6.13 20.40
C ASN A 49 -11.44 6.14 20.76
N LYS A 50 -11.81 6.80 21.87
CA LYS A 50 -13.21 6.93 22.32
C LYS A 50 -14.06 7.65 21.27
N ASN A 51 -13.62 8.83 20.81
CA ASN A 51 -14.32 9.57 19.78
C ASN A 51 -14.47 8.76 18.48
N LEU A 52 -13.43 8.01 18.09
CA LEU A 52 -13.48 7.16 16.90
C LEU A 52 -14.51 6.02 17.05
N SER A 53 -14.60 5.41 18.25
CA SER A 53 -15.61 4.39 18.55
C SER A 53 -17.06 4.92 18.53
N GLU A 54 -17.22 6.23 18.75
CA GLU A 54 -18.50 6.95 18.68
C GLU A 54 -18.77 7.50 17.25
N ASN A 55 -18.00 7.07 16.24
CA ASN A 55 -18.02 7.55 14.85
C ASN A 55 -17.75 9.05 14.68
N ASN A 56 -17.14 9.70 15.67
CA ASN A 56 -16.73 11.09 15.60
C ASN A 56 -15.28 11.21 15.11
N PHE A 57 -15.08 10.98 13.81
CA PHE A 57 -13.75 11.00 13.19
C PHE A 57 -13.02 12.34 13.36
N VAL A 58 -13.72 13.46 13.17
CA VAL A 58 -13.11 14.80 13.24
C VAL A 58 -12.54 15.08 14.63
N GLN A 59 -13.31 14.76 15.67
CA GLN A 59 -12.83 14.95 17.04
C GLN A 59 -11.70 13.97 17.38
N ALA A 60 -11.80 12.72 16.92
CA ALA A 60 -10.73 11.74 17.08
C ALA A 60 -9.41 12.22 16.44
N GLU A 61 -9.47 12.73 15.21
CA GLU A 61 -8.31 13.28 14.50
C GLU A 61 -7.65 14.40 15.30
N VAL A 62 -8.46 15.34 15.82
CA VAL A 62 -7.98 16.44 16.66
C VAL A 62 -7.25 15.91 17.89
N ASP A 63 -7.80 14.94 18.60
CA ASP A 63 -7.20 14.44 19.84
C ASP A 63 -5.94 13.61 19.57
N TYR A 64 -5.88 12.83 18.49
CA TYR A 64 -4.63 12.18 18.07
C TYR A 64 -3.56 13.19 17.67
N ARG A 65 -3.90 14.26 16.95
CA ARG A 65 -2.92 15.29 16.57
C ARG A 65 -2.37 16.03 17.79
N LYS A 66 -3.22 16.31 18.78
CA LYS A 66 -2.77 16.84 20.08
C LYS A 66 -1.86 15.85 20.79
N ALA A 67 -2.18 14.56 20.77
CA ALA A 67 -1.35 13.51 21.38
C ALA A 67 0.06 13.48 20.75
N ILE A 68 0.14 13.45 19.42
CA ILE A 68 1.41 13.48 18.67
C ILE A 68 2.21 14.74 19.02
N ALA A 69 1.57 15.92 19.03
CA ALA A 69 2.24 17.17 19.37
C ALA A 69 2.72 17.21 20.84
N LYS A 70 2.06 16.48 21.74
CA LYS A 70 2.38 16.50 23.17
C LYS A 70 3.59 15.65 23.52
N SER A 71 3.79 14.50 22.86
CA SER A 71 4.98 13.68 23.07
C SER A 71 5.40 13.00 21.76
N PRO A 72 6.67 13.19 21.32
CA PRO A 72 7.21 12.49 20.16
C PRO A 72 7.54 11.01 20.45
N GLU A 73 7.45 10.56 21.70
CA GLU A 73 7.76 9.18 22.10
C GLU A 73 6.53 8.24 22.02
N ASN A 74 5.34 8.80 21.81
CA ASN A 74 4.12 8.02 21.72
C ASN A 74 3.90 7.48 20.30
N ALA A 75 4.37 6.26 20.03
CA ALA A 75 4.15 5.58 18.75
C ALA A 75 2.67 5.18 18.51
N ALA A 76 1.85 5.05 19.56
CA ALA A 76 0.47 4.61 19.45
C ALA A 76 -0.44 5.68 18.84
N ALA A 77 -0.21 6.96 19.13
CA ALA A 77 -1.00 8.06 18.58
C ALA A 77 -0.95 8.15 17.03
N PRO A 78 0.23 8.22 16.39
CA PRO A 78 0.30 8.21 14.93
C PRO A 78 -0.17 6.87 14.34
N TYR A 79 0.06 5.73 15.01
CA TYR A 79 -0.46 4.44 14.56
C TYR A 79 -2.00 4.40 14.50
N ASN A 80 -2.67 4.84 15.56
CA ASN A 80 -4.13 4.85 15.65
C ASN A 80 -4.73 5.87 14.67
N LEU A 81 -4.11 7.04 14.52
CA LEU A 81 -4.53 8.03 13.53
C LEU A 81 -4.35 7.50 12.09
N GLY A 82 -3.25 6.80 11.81
CA GLY A 82 -3.04 6.13 10.52
C GLY A 82 -4.11 5.08 10.24
N THR A 83 -4.52 4.32 11.25
CA THR A 83 -5.62 3.34 11.16
C THR A 83 -6.94 4.03 10.86
N ALA A 84 -7.24 5.14 11.55
CA ALA A 84 -8.43 5.93 11.28
C ALA A 84 -8.46 6.46 9.84
N TYR A 85 -7.35 7.01 9.35
CA TYR A 85 -7.22 7.45 7.96
C TYR A 85 -7.36 6.30 6.95
N TYR A 86 -6.80 5.13 7.25
CA TYR A 86 -6.93 3.95 6.39
C TYR A 86 -8.40 3.52 6.25
N ASN A 87 -9.13 3.49 7.36
CA ASN A 87 -10.55 3.15 7.39
C ASN A 87 -11.42 4.20 6.69
N ASN A 88 -10.99 5.47 6.70
CA ASN A 88 -11.61 6.56 5.96
C ASN A 88 -11.12 6.65 4.49
N GLU A 89 -10.38 5.65 4.01
CA GLU A 89 -9.85 5.55 2.64
C GLU A 89 -8.90 6.68 2.19
N THR A 90 -8.45 7.51 3.13
CA THR A 90 -7.43 8.56 2.90
C THR A 90 -6.03 7.96 3.04
N TYR A 91 -5.64 7.19 2.03
CA TYR A 91 -4.47 6.32 2.08
C TYR A 91 -3.12 7.06 2.13
N SER A 92 -3.03 8.27 1.58
CA SER A 92 -1.79 9.08 1.63
C SER A 92 -1.49 9.54 3.05
N GLU A 93 -2.50 10.02 3.75
CA GLU A 93 -2.46 10.44 5.15
C GLU A 93 -2.19 9.24 6.06
N ALA A 94 -2.84 8.11 5.79
CA ALA A 94 -2.60 6.85 6.50
C ALA A 94 -1.13 6.42 6.42
N PHE A 95 -0.54 6.41 5.20
CA PHE A 95 0.87 6.11 5.01
C PHE A 95 1.78 7.04 5.84
N GLY A 96 1.54 8.35 5.78
CA GLY A 96 2.33 9.32 6.52
C GLY A 96 2.35 9.03 8.02
N ARG A 97 1.21 8.66 8.59
CA ARG A 97 1.09 8.37 10.02
C ARG A 97 1.63 7.00 10.42
N PHE A 98 1.46 5.97 9.59
CA PHE A 98 2.12 4.70 9.84
C PHE A 98 3.65 4.79 9.73
N LYS A 99 4.17 5.60 8.79
CA LYS A 99 5.61 5.87 8.70
C LYS A 99 6.13 6.52 9.98
N GLU A 100 5.47 7.58 10.45
CA GLU A 100 5.81 8.25 11.71
C GLU A 100 5.76 7.28 12.91
N ALA A 101 4.72 6.44 12.99
CA ALA A 101 4.63 5.41 14.02
C ALA A 101 5.81 4.43 13.98
N GLY A 102 6.25 4.01 12.80
CA GLY A 102 7.41 3.13 12.63
C GLY A 102 8.75 3.79 12.99
N GLU A 103 8.87 5.11 12.81
CA GLU A 103 10.05 5.90 13.19
C GLU A 103 10.15 6.09 14.71
N VAL A 104 9.02 6.26 15.40
CA VAL A 104 8.95 6.42 16.85
C VAL A 104 8.98 5.08 17.59
N ALA A 105 8.54 3.99 16.94
CA ALA A 105 8.43 2.67 17.54
C ALA A 105 9.75 2.18 18.18
N THR A 106 9.65 1.78 19.44
CA THR A 106 10.81 1.30 20.22
C THR A 106 10.88 -0.22 20.25
N SER A 107 9.75 -0.89 20.10
CA SER A 107 9.65 -2.35 20.09
C SER A 107 9.55 -2.92 18.67
N LYS A 108 9.98 -4.18 18.51
CA LYS A 108 9.76 -4.93 17.26
C LYS A 108 8.28 -5.07 16.92
N GLN A 109 7.43 -5.27 17.94
CA GLN A 109 6.00 -5.43 17.73
C GLN A 109 5.36 -4.15 17.14
N GLU A 110 5.72 -2.97 17.65
CA GLU A 110 5.24 -1.70 17.10
C GLU A 110 5.73 -1.47 15.68
N LYS A 111 7.02 -1.74 15.42
CA LYS A 111 7.58 -1.66 14.06
C LYS A 111 6.85 -2.58 13.10
N HIS A 112 6.63 -3.83 13.50
CA HIS A 112 5.88 -4.81 12.71
C HIS A 112 4.50 -4.27 12.33
N LYS A 113 3.71 -3.80 13.31
CA LYS A 113 2.37 -3.25 13.07
C LYS A 113 2.38 -2.04 12.13
N ALA A 114 3.35 -1.14 12.27
CA ALA A 114 3.49 0.03 11.40
C ALA A 114 3.79 -0.40 9.96
N TYR A 115 4.80 -1.23 9.73
CA TYR A 115 5.18 -1.69 8.39
C TYR A 115 4.10 -2.58 7.74
N HIS A 116 3.42 -3.42 8.51
CA HIS A 116 2.29 -4.21 8.02
C HIS A 116 1.22 -3.29 7.43
N ASN A 117 0.82 -2.27 8.18
CA ASN A 117 -0.23 -1.35 7.73
C ASN A 117 0.24 -0.42 6.60
N MET A 118 1.53 -0.08 6.51
CA MET A 118 2.09 0.56 5.32
C MET A 118 1.93 -0.34 4.09
N GLY A 119 2.16 -1.65 4.23
CA GLY A 119 1.88 -2.64 3.19
C GLY A 119 0.42 -2.65 2.77
N ASN A 120 -0.51 -2.64 3.74
CA ASN A 120 -1.95 -2.57 3.47
C ASN A 120 -2.33 -1.30 2.70
N VAL A 121 -1.76 -0.15 3.07
CA VAL A 121 -1.93 1.11 2.36
C VAL A 121 -1.45 1.01 0.91
N PHE A 122 -0.27 0.43 0.67
CA PHE A 122 0.26 0.26 -0.68
C PHE A 122 -0.58 -0.72 -1.51
N MET A 123 -1.11 -1.79 -0.90
CA MET A 123 -2.05 -2.70 -1.56
C MET A 123 -3.31 -1.96 -2.02
N LYS A 124 -3.90 -1.11 -1.18
CA LYS A 124 -5.08 -0.31 -1.54
C LYS A 124 -4.80 0.68 -2.67
N ARG A 125 -3.60 1.24 -2.70
CA ARG A 125 -3.12 2.12 -3.78
C ARG A 125 -2.63 1.38 -5.02
N LYS A 126 -2.66 0.03 -5.01
CA LYS A 126 -2.11 -0.85 -6.06
C LYS A 126 -0.62 -0.64 -6.34
N ASP A 127 0.12 -0.05 -5.40
CA ASP A 127 1.57 0.08 -5.47
C ASP A 127 2.21 -1.21 -4.92
N TYR A 128 2.00 -2.31 -5.65
CA TYR A 128 2.37 -3.65 -5.20
C TYR A 128 3.86 -3.81 -4.92
N PRO A 129 4.80 -3.22 -5.70
CA PRO A 129 6.23 -3.27 -5.36
C PRO A 129 6.54 -2.69 -3.97
N LYS A 130 5.92 -1.55 -3.60
CA LYS A 130 6.11 -0.98 -2.24
C LYS A 130 5.40 -1.79 -1.16
N ALA A 131 4.26 -2.40 -1.48
CA ALA A 131 3.57 -3.30 -0.55
C ALA A 131 4.47 -4.50 -0.19
N VAL A 132 5.11 -5.11 -1.19
CA VAL A 132 6.06 -6.23 -1.00
C VAL A 132 7.19 -5.84 -0.04
N GLU A 133 7.82 -4.68 -0.24
CA GLU A 133 8.91 -4.25 0.64
C GLU A 133 8.42 -3.93 2.07
N ALA A 134 7.27 -3.26 2.20
CA ALA A 134 6.69 -2.96 3.51
C ALA A 134 6.37 -4.24 4.30
N TYR A 135 5.74 -5.25 3.68
CA TYR A 135 5.46 -6.52 4.34
C TYR A 135 6.73 -7.31 4.67
N LYS A 136 7.79 -7.22 3.84
CA LYS A 136 9.09 -7.81 4.18
C LYS A 136 9.70 -7.16 5.42
N GLU A 137 9.66 -5.82 5.54
CA GLU A 137 10.12 -5.14 6.76
C GLU A 137 9.27 -5.49 7.99
N ALA A 138 7.96 -5.66 7.82
CA ALA A 138 7.09 -6.14 8.88
C ALA A 138 7.50 -7.55 9.37
N LEU A 139 7.75 -8.50 8.45
CA LEU A 139 8.19 -9.86 8.79
C LEU A 139 9.61 -9.93 9.36
N ARG A 140 10.49 -8.94 9.08
CA ARG A 140 11.79 -8.85 9.77
C ARG A 140 11.63 -8.55 11.27
N ASN A 141 10.54 -7.87 11.64
CA ASN A 141 10.25 -7.52 13.02
C ASN A 141 9.43 -8.61 13.73
N ASP A 142 8.49 -9.24 13.04
CA ASP A 142 7.79 -10.44 13.49
C ASP A 142 7.72 -11.50 12.36
N PRO A 143 8.65 -12.47 12.36
CA PRO A 143 8.66 -13.53 11.36
C PRO A 143 7.56 -14.57 11.55
N THR A 144 6.75 -14.49 12.60
CA THR A 144 5.73 -15.50 12.93
C THR A 144 4.33 -15.11 12.49
N ASP A 145 4.12 -13.87 12.03
CA ASP A 145 2.82 -13.40 11.60
C ASP A 145 2.36 -13.99 10.25
N ASP A 146 1.35 -14.87 10.32
CA ASP A 146 0.73 -15.51 9.15
C ASP A 146 -0.05 -14.52 8.29
N GLU A 147 -0.64 -13.47 8.89
CA GLU A 147 -1.40 -12.47 8.14
C GLU A 147 -0.47 -11.67 7.22
N THR A 148 0.66 -11.17 7.73
CA THR A 148 1.65 -10.50 6.90
C THR A 148 2.24 -11.42 5.84
N ARG A 149 2.49 -12.72 6.15
CA ARG A 149 2.94 -13.69 5.13
C ARG A 149 1.92 -13.83 4.01
N TYR A 150 0.65 -13.95 4.36
CA TYR A 150 -0.46 -14.01 3.42
C TYR A 150 -0.50 -12.75 2.55
N ASN A 151 -0.43 -11.57 3.17
CA ASN A 151 -0.48 -10.30 2.45
C ASN A 151 0.73 -10.07 1.55
N LEU A 152 1.93 -10.50 1.96
CA LEU A 152 3.13 -10.49 1.12
C LEU A 152 2.98 -11.40 -0.10
N ALA A 153 2.44 -12.59 0.09
CA ALA A 153 2.19 -13.55 -0.98
C ALA A 153 1.23 -12.95 -2.02
N LEU A 154 0.12 -12.39 -1.55
CA LEU A 154 -0.86 -11.70 -2.38
C LEU A 154 -0.24 -10.51 -3.12
N ALA A 155 0.56 -9.67 -2.43
CA ALA A 155 1.22 -8.52 -3.04
C ALA A 155 2.14 -8.91 -4.20
N LYS A 156 2.92 -9.99 -4.05
CA LYS A 156 3.80 -10.51 -5.12
C LYS A 156 3.00 -11.00 -6.33
N GLU A 157 1.89 -11.70 -6.10
CA GLU A 157 1.04 -12.18 -7.18
C GLU A 157 0.39 -11.02 -7.93
N MET A 158 -0.10 -10.01 -7.22
CA MET A 158 -0.67 -8.81 -7.84
C MET A 158 0.37 -8.02 -8.63
N GLN A 159 1.61 -7.91 -8.11
CA GLN A 159 2.73 -7.32 -8.84
C GLN A 159 3.01 -8.08 -10.14
N LYS A 160 3.07 -9.41 -10.09
CA LYS A 160 3.32 -10.25 -11.28
C LYS A 160 2.25 -10.06 -12.34
N LYS A 161 0.98 -10.01 -11.94
CA LYS A 161 -0.15 -9.76 -12.86
C LYS A 161 -0.05 -8.38 -13.51
N GLU A 162 0.27 -7.35 -12.74
CA GLU A 162 0.49 -5.99 -13.28
C GLU A 162 1.65 -5.96 -14.28
N GLU A 163 2.74 -6.69 -14.03
CA GLU A 163 3.87 -6.82 -14.96
C GLU A 163 3.49 -7.57 -16.25
N GLU A 164 2.63 -8.58 -16.17
CA GLU A 164 2.10 -9.33 -17.34
C GLU A 164 1.16 -8.47 -18.18
N GLU A 165 0.16 -7.82 -17.56
CA GLU A 165 -0.77 -6.92 -18.23
C GLU A 165 -0.06 -5.75 -18.94
N ASN A 166 1.04 -5.26 -18.37
CA ASN A 166 1.84 -4.20 -18.98
C ASN A 166 2.73 -4.70 -20.13
N LYS A 167 3.07 -5.99 -20.18
CA LYS A 167 3.80 -6.58 -21.32
C LYS A 167 2.87 -6.78 -22.50
N ASP A 168 1.68 -7.36 -22.27
CA ASP A 168 0.70 -7.62 -23.34
C ASP A 168 0.30 -6.33 -24.06
N LYS A 169 0.07 -5.23 -23.32
CA LYS A 169 -0.20 -3.90 -23.90
C LYS A 169 0.95 -3.33 -24.74
N ASN A 170 2.19 -3.70 -24.45
CA ASN A 170 3.35 -3.23 -25.21
C ASN A 170 3.59 -4.06 -26.48
N ASP A 171 3.21 -5.34 -26.48
CA ASP A 171 3.26 -6.18 -27.69
C ASP A 171 2.10 -5.85 -28.66
N ASP A 172 0.89 -5.57 -28.15
CA ASP A 172 -0.24 -5.11 -29.00
C ASP A 172 0.04 -3.79 -29.72
N ASN A 173 0.79 -2.88 -29.09
CA ASN A 173 1.20 -1.61 -29.72
C ASN A 173 2.26 -1.80 -30.82
N LYS A 174 3.00 -2.91 -30.79
CA LYS A 174 4.01 -3.23 -31.79
C LYS A 174 3.38 -3.82 -33.05
N ASP A 175 2.33 -4.63 -32.89
CA ASP A 175 1.57 -5.19 -34.01
C ASP A 175 0.71 -4.14 -34.75
N GLN A 176 0.33 -3.03 -34.10
CA GLN A 176 -0.33 -1.90 -34.77
C GLN A 176 0.65 -1.05 -35.59
N GLN A 177 1.89 -0.88 -35.11
CA GLN A 177 2.92 -0.12 -35.84
C GLN A 177 3.42 -0.89 -37.08
N ASP A 178 3.52 -2.22 -37.01
CA ASP A 178 3.86 -3.07 -38.16
C ASP A 178 2.71 -3.20 -39.20
N GLN A 179 1.48 -2.82 -38.85
CA GLN A 179 0.35 -2.75 -39.79
C GLN A 179 0.22 -1.39 -40.49
N GLU A 180 0.67 -0.29 -39.88
CA GLU A 180 0.76 1.01 -40.55
C GLU A 180 1.93 1.05 -41.55
N ASP A 181 3.09 0.47 -41.22
CA ASP A 181 4.25 0.40 -42.14
C ASP A 181 3.99 -0.51 -43.36
N LYS A 182 3.03 -1.45 -43.28
CA LYS A 182 2.59 -2.28 -44.42
C LYS A 182 1.51 -1.62 -45.29
N LYS A 183 0.87 -0.55 -44.83
CA LYS A 183 -0.07 0.23 -45.67
C LYS A 183 0.65 1.28 -46.51
N ASP A 184 1.80 1.80 -46.06
CA ASP A 184 2.61 2.75 -46.85
C ASP A 184 3.43 2.08 -47.96
N GLN A 185 3.77 0.79 -47.86
CA GLN A 185 4.48 0.08 -48.95
C GLN A 185 3.59 -0.36 -50.13
N ASN A 186 2.27 -0.15 -50.06
CA ASN A 186 1.33 -0.53 -51.13
C ASN A 186 0.72 0.66 -51.88
N GLN A 187 1.15 1.90 -51.63
CA GLN A 187 0.68 3.08 -52.39
C GLN A 187 1.63 3.55 -53.51
N ASP A 188 2.81 2.95 -53.65
CA ASP A 188 3.82 3.38 -54.64
C ASP A 188 3.88 2.49 -55.91
N LYS A 189 2.81 1.79 -56.29
CA LYS A 189 2.79 0.95 -57.51
C LYS A 189 1.85 1.38 -58.65
N ASP A 190 1.11 2.48 -58.52
CA ASP A 190 0.15 2.90 -59.55
C ASP A 190 0.42 4.30 -60.14
N LYS A 191 1.70 4.65 -60.37
CA LYS A 191 2.04 5.83 -61.17
C LYS A 191 3.25 5.59 -62.06
N GLU A 192 3.05 4.85 -63.15
CA GLU A 192 3.86 5.06 -64.35
C GLU A 192 3.11 4.56 -65.59
N GLY A 193 2.81 5.50 -66.50
CA GLY A 193 2.39 5.21 -67.87
C GLY A 193 0.96 5.64 -68.19
N ASP A 194 0.76 6.91 -68.50
CA ASP A 194 0.37 7.24 -69.87
C ASP A 194 0.53 8.71 -70.18
N ASN A 195 1.20 8.95 -71.30
CA ASN A 195 1.53 10.24 -71.85
C ASN A 195 0.94 10.22 -73.26
N LYS A 196 -0.11 11.01 -73.53
CA LYS A 196 -0.32 11.66 -74.83
C LYS A 196 -1.58 12.54 -74.90
N GLU A 197 -1.30 13.71 -75.47
CA GLU A 197 -2.14 14.48 -76.40
C GLU A 197 -3.31 15.29 -75.83
N ASP A 198 -2.90 16.50 -75.45
CA ASP A 198 -3.63 17.76 -75.54
C ASP A 198 -4.06 18.06 -76.99
N GLN A 199 -5.35 18.36 -77.22
CA GLN A 199 -5.80 19.43 -78.13
C GLN A 199 -7.33 19.60 -78.11
N ASN A 200 -7.73 20.84 -77.79
CA ASN A 200 -8.89 21.60 -78.33
C ASN A 200 -10.32 21.07 -78.10
N GLN A 201 -11.37 21.87 -77.93
CA GLN A 201 -11.63 23.28 -77.63
C GLN A 201 -13.17 23.37 -77.54
N ASP A 202 -13.70 24.30 -76.75
CA ASP A 202 -15.11 24.74 -76.71
C ASP A 202 -16.12 23.70 -76.12
N ASN A 203 -17.06 24.05 -75.26
CA ASN A 203 -17.86 25.27 -75.19
C ASN A 203 -18.53 25.41 -73.81
N LYS A 204 -18.89 26.65 -73.46
CA LYS A 204 -19.70 27.04 -72.30
C LYS A 204 -21.16 26.58 -72.42
N ASP A 205 -21.76 26.20 -71.29
CA ASP A 205 -23.12 26.56 -70.83
C ASP A 205 -23.25 26.08 -69.37
N GLN A 206 -23.38 26.93 -68.35
CA GLN A 206 -24.57 27.65 -67.83
C GLN A 206 -25.69 26.75 -67.27
N GLY A 207 -26.16 27.12 -66.07
CA GLY A 207 -27.38 26.66 -65.41
C GLY A 207 -27.09 25.74 -64.22
N GLU A 208 -27.01 26.24 -62.98
CA GLU A 208 -28.12 26.62 -62.08
C GLU A 208 -28.68 25.44 -61.26
N ASP A 209 -29.18 25.79 -60.08
CA ASP A 209 -29.83 25.00 -59.04
C ASP A 209 -28.94 24.14 -58.12
N GLY A 210 -29.18 24.10 -56.82
CA GLY A 210 -30.34 24.59 -56.09
C GLY A 210 -30.21 24.32 -54.60
N ASN A 211 -31.03 25.06 -53.88
CA ASN A 211 -31.01 25.37 -52.47
C ASN A 211 -31.62 24.27 -51.57
N GLU A 212 -31.27 24.33 -50.28
CA GLU A 212 -32.02 23.98 -49.04
C GLU A 212 -33.12 22.89 -49.01
N GLY A 213 -33.14 22.10 -47.93
CA GLY A 213 -34.33 21.36 -47.53
C GLY A 213 -34.16 20.49 -46.27
N ASP A 214 -34.48 21.08 -45.12
CA ASP A 214 -34.72 20.42 -43.82
C ASP A 214 -36.12 19.75 -43.77
N LYS A 215 -36.26 18.79 -42.84
CA LYS A 215 -37.47 18.22 -42.19
C LYS A 215 -37.95 16.80 -42.56
N GLY A 216 -38.05 16.00 -41.49
CA GLY A 216 -39.30 15.31 -41.09
C GLY A 216 -39.42 13.83 -41.44
N ASP A 217 -39.49 12.94 -40.44
CA ASP A 217 -40.78 12.37 -40.00
C ASP A 217 -40.62 11.19 -39.01
N GLU A 218 -41.54 11.17 -38.05
CA GLU A 218 -41.83 10.10 -37.08
C GLU A 218 -42.34 8.83 -37.76
N LYS A 219 -42.12 7.64 -37.16
CA LYS A 219 -43.12 6.56 -37.10
C LYS A 219 -43.00 5.69 -35.84
N LYS A 220 -44.17 5.44 -35.24
CA LYS A 220 -44.53 4.41 -34.25
C LYS A 220 -44.52 3.01 -34.88
N ASP A 221 -44.48 1.97 -34.02
CA ASP A 221 -45.42 0.83 -33.94
C ASP A 221 -44.90 -0.14 -32.84
N GLU A 222 -45.53 -0.22 -31.67
CA GLU A 222 -46.66 -1.10 -31.26
C GLU A 222 -46.33 -2.60 -31.04
N ASN A 223 -46.52 -3.02 -29.77
CA ASN A 223 -47.16 -4.27 -29.29
C ASN A 223 -46.51 -5.65 -29.59
N LYS A 224 -46.52 -6.67 -28.72
CA LYS A 224 -47.47 -7.08 -27.68
C LYS A 224 -46.93 -8.26 -26.83
N GLU A 225 -47.34 -8.31 -25.55
CA GLU A 225 -47.82 -9.44 -24.67
C GLU A 225 -47.23 -10.86 -24.82
N GLY A 226 -47.08 -11.74 -23.82
CA GLY A 226 -47.62 -11.93 -22.45
C GLY A 226 -47.18 -13.37 -22.03
N ASP A 227 -46.85 -13.68 -20.77
CA ASP A 227 -47.71 -14.24 -19.69
C ASP A 227 -46.76 -14.44 -18.47
N GLY A 228 -47.11 -14.13 -17.20
CA GLY A 228 -48.16 -14.75 -16.38
C GLY A 228 -47.58 -16.01 -15.70
N ASP A 229 -47.26 -16.05 -14.40
CA ASP A 229 -48.26 -16.36 -13.37
C ASP A 229 -47.78 -16.11 -11.92
N GLU A 230 -48.77 -16.08 -11.02
CA GLU A 230 -48.83 -15.36 -9.75
C GLU A 230 -48.40 -16.12 -8.47
N LYS A 231 -48.03 -15.30 -7.46
CA LYS A 231 -48.32 -15.33 -5.99
C LYS A 231 -48.68 -16.65 -5.28
N GLU A 232 -48.10 -16.82 -4.08
CA GLU A 232 -48.89 -16.83 -2.83
C GLU A 232 -48.02 -16.61 -1.56
N GLU A 233 -48.49 -15.74 -0.67
CA GLU A 233 -48.04 -15.60 0.71
C GLU A 233 -48.73 -16.64 1.60
N GLN A 234 -48.03 -17.23 2.58
CA GLN A 234 -48.65 -17.67 3.84
C GLN A 234 -47.65 -17.73 5.01
N LYS A 235 -48.03 -17.10 6.13
CA LYS A 235 -47.31 -17.01 7.41
C LYS A 235 -47.41 -18.30 8.24
N LYS A 236 -46.34 -18.67 8.97
CA LYS A 236 -46.31 -19.04 10.42
C LYS A 236 -44.89 -19.41 10.92
N LYS A 237 -44.49 -18.87 12.09
CA LYS A 237 -43.40 -19.34 13.01
C LYS A 237 -43.98 -20.40 13.99
N PRO A 238 -43.23 -21.13 14.85
CA PRO A 238 -41.77 -21.13 15.22
C PRO A 238 -41.08 -22.49 14.86
N GLU A 239 -39.78 -22.81 15.00
CA GLU A 239 -38.84 -22.76 16.13
C GLU A 239 -37.47 -23.37 15.67
N GLN A 240 -36.36 -22.88 16.26
CA GLN A 240 -34.97 -23.43 16.41
C GLN A 240 -34.27 -24.32 15.35
N GLY A 241 -33.06 -23.87 14.96
CA GLY A 241 -31.91 -24.75 14.68
C GLY A 241 -31.15 -24.50 13.37
N ASP A 242 -29.92 -24.00 13.51
CA ASP A 242 -28.78 -24.11 12.59
C ASP A 242 -28.57 -23.08 11.44
N GLN A 243 -27.30 -22.70 11.32
CA GLN A 243 -26.73 -21.48 10.73
C GLN A 243 -26.95 -21.35 9.21
N PRO A 244 -27.15 -20.13 8.67
CA PRO A 244 -27.14 -19.91 7.24
C PRO A 244 -25.72 -19.93 6.69
N ASN A 245 -25.52 -20.81 5.71
CA ASN A 245 -24.35 -20.88 4.85
C ASN A 245 -24.28 -19.61 3.99
N GLU A 246 -23.42 -18.67 4.35
CA GLU A 246 -23.14 -17.49 3.53
C GLU A 246 -22.41 -17.93 2.25
N GLN A 247 -23.16 -18.02 1.14
CA GLN A 247 -22.59 -17.98 -0.20
C GLN A 247 -21.95 -16.61 -0.39
N GLN A 248 -20.64 -16.58 -0.16
CA GLN A 248 -19.78 -15.42 -0.31
C GLN A 248 -19.74 -15.02 -1.80
N GLU A 249 -20.43 -13.93 -2.15
CA GLU A 249 -20.27 -13.25 -3.44
C GLU A 249 -18.79 -12.92 -3.64
N ARG A 250 -18.17 -13.58 -4.61
CA ARG A 250 -16.76 -13.35 -4.95
C ARG A 250 -16.64 -11.98 -5.61
N LYS A 251 -15.93 -11.05 -4.93
CA LYS A 251 -15.43 -9.84 -5.59
C LYS A 251 -14.43 -10.24 -6.69
N PRO A 252 -14.43 -9.63 -7.89
CA PRO A 252 -13.80 -10.21 -9.09
C PRO A 252 -12.26 -10.37 -9.09
N ASN A 253 -11.56 -9.98 -8.03
CA ASN A 253 -10.10 -9.85 -8.03
C ASN A 253 -9.37 -10.44 -6.81
N GLN A 254 -9.99 -11.38 -6.08
CA GLN A 254 -9.37 -12.03 -4.92
C GLN A 254 -8.94 -13.46 -5.27
N LEU A 255 -7.69 -13.81 -4.95
CA LEU A 255 -7.21 -15.20 -5.05
C LEU A 255 -8.09 -16.13 -4.22
N SER A 256 -8.38 -17.32 -4.73
CA SER A 256 -9.08 -18.33 -3.93
C SER A 256 -8.24 -18.72 -2.71
N LYS A 257 -8.91 -19.06 -1.60
CA LYS A 257 -8.24 -19.51 -0.36
C LYS A 257 -7.20 -20.60 -0.63
N GLN A 258 -7.53 -21.55 -1.50
CA GLN A 258 -6.63 -22.64 -1.90
C GLN A 258 -5.41 -22.15 -2.69
N GLN A 259 -5.57 -21.18 -3.61
CA GLN A 259 -4.42 -20.60 -4.31
C GLN A 259 -3.47 -19.91 -3.33
N VAL A 260 -4.01 -19.23 -2.32
CA VAL A 260 -3.16 -18.58 -1.33
C VAL A 260 -2.51 -19.58 -0.37
N GLU A 261 -3.22 -20.63 0.06
CA GLU A 261 -2.62 -21.71 0.86
C GLU A 261 -1.48 -22.41 0.09
N ASN A 262 -1.66 -22.67 -1.19
CA ASN A 262 -0.62 -23.22 -2.06
C ASN A 262 0.58 -22.27 -2.15
N LEU A 263 0.32 -20.96 -2.27
CA LEU A 263 1.37 -19.95 -2.36
C LEU A 263 2.12 -19.79 -1.03
N LEU A 264 1.43 -19.82 0.11
CA LEU A 264 2.01 -19.83 1.45
C LEU A 264 2.92 -21.04 1.63
N ARG A 265 2.45 -22.23 1.24
CA ARG A 265 3.25 -23.45 1.29
C ARG A 265 4.49 -23.35 0.39
N ALA A 266 4.36 -22.78 -0.81
CA ALA A 266 5.48 -22.55 -1.71
C ALA A 266 6.50 -21.57 -1.09
N MET A 267 6.04 -20.48 -0.47
CA MET A 267 6.90 -19.52 0.22
C MET A 267 7.63 -20.14 1.41
N GLN A 268 6.94 -20.92 2.25
CA GLN A 268 7.54 -21.64 3.37
C GLN A 268 8.62 -22.63 2.91
N ASN A 269 8.35 -23.37 1.81
CA ASN A 269 9.34 -24.27 1.23
C ASN A 269 10.56 -23.52 0.70
N ALA A 270 10.36 -22.39 0.02
CA ALA A 270 11.45 -21.56 -0.49
C ALA A 270 12.29 -20.97 0.66
N GLU A 271 11.65 -20.50 1.72
CA GLU A 271 12.32 -20.00 2.93
C GLU A 271 13.16 -21.10 3.59
N LYS A 272 12.60 -22.30 3.75
CA LYS A 272 13.33 -23.45 4.29
C LYS A 272 14.59 -23.76 3.47
N GLN A 273 14.49 -23.76 2.14
CA GLN A 273 15.66 -23.97 1.27
C GLN A 273 16.72 -22.87 1.41
N VAL A 274 16.31 -21.62 1.58
CA VAL A 274 17.24 -20.50 1.83
C VAL A 274 17.92 -20.67 3.18
N GLN A 275 17.18 -21.06 4.21
CA GLN A 275 17.71 -21.32 5.54
C GLN A 275 18.75 -22.45 5.52
N GLU A 276 18.44 -23.57 4.87
CA GLU A 276 19.38 -24.69 4.68
C GLU A 276 20.67 -24.25 3.97
N LYS A 277 20.57 -23.39 2.94
CA LYS A 277 21.73 -22.83 2.24
C LYS A 277 22.57 -21.92 3.13
N ILE A 278 21.95 -21.08 3.95
CA ILE A 278 22.65 -20.21 4.90
C ILE A 278 23.40 -21.05 5.92
N ASP A 279 22.75 -22.05 6.50
CA ASP A 279 23.35 -22.89 7.53
C ASP A 279 24.47 -23.77 6.95
N ALA A 280 24.32 -24.29 5.73
CA ALA A 280 25.38 -24.99 5.01
C ALA A 280 26.61 -24.08 4.73
N LYS A 281 26.41 -22.78 4.51
CA LYS A 281 27.52 -21.81 4.37
C LYS A 281 28.21 -21.52 5.70
N LYS A 282 27.46 -21.38 6.79
CA LYS A 282 28.03 -21.18 8.15
C LYS A 282 28.94 -22.34 8.56
N VAL A 283 28.51 -23.59 8.30
CA VAL A 283 29.31 -24.79 8.59
C VAL A 283 30.63 -24.82 7.81
N LYS A 284 30.66 -24.28 6.59
CA LYS A 284 31.89 -24.21 5.77
C LYS A 284 32.86 -23.08 6.17
N GLY A 285 32.41 -22.09 6.97
CA GLY A 285 33.19 -20.90 7.33
C GLY A 285 34.12 -21.03 8.54
N ALA A 286 34.02 -22.10 9.34
CA ALA A 286 34.83 -22.30 10.54
C ALA A 286 36.06 -23.19 10.26
N LYS A 287 37.02 -22.74 9.44
CA LYS A 287 38.38 -23.29 9.50
C LYS A 287 39.20 -22.47 10.49
N VAL A 288 39.16 -22.87 11.77
CA VAL A 288 40.13 -22.39 12.76
C VAL A 288 41.50 -22.91 12.34
N LYS A 289 42.34 -22.06 11.74
CA LYS A 289 43.77 -22.32 11.66
C LYS A 289 44.31 -22.18 13.08
N ASN A 290 44.51 -23.31 13.77
CA ASN A 290 45.41 -23.34 14.92
C ASN A 290 46.82 -23.08 14.38
N GLU A 291 47.28 -21.84 14.47
CA GLU A 291 48.71 -21.56 14.42
C GLU A 291 49.31 -22.19 15.68
N LYS A 292 50.01 -23.32 15.50
CA LYS A 292 50.86 -23.89 16.54
C LYS A 292 52.03 -22.93 16.71
N ASP A 293 52.04 -22.19 17.82
CA ASP A 293 53.27 -21.61 18.36
C ASP A 293 54.19 -22.78 18.75
N TRP A 294 55.20 -23.02 17.93
CA TRP A 294 56.43 -23.70 18.29
C TRP A 294 57.58 -22.70 18.13
#